data_AF-A0A2N5YT64-F1
#
_entry.id   AF-A0A2N5YT64-F1
#
_cell.length_a   1.000
_cell.length_b   1.000
_cell.length_c   1.000
_cell.angle_alpha   90.00
_cell.angle_beta   90.00
_cell.angle_gamma   90.00
#
_symmetry.space_group_name_H-M   'P 1'
#
loop_
_entity.id
_entity.type
_entity.pdbx_description
1 polymer ?
#
loop_
_entity_poly.entity_id
_entity_poly.type
_entity_poly.pdbx_seq_one_letter_code
_entity_poly.pdbx_strand_id
1 'polypeptide(L)' 'MKKISHRINTIKQLKQVPVTNGVEIDVRDYNSELILSHDPFSNGELLYEFLKNYRHSTLIIN' A
#
# COMPACT_ATOMS: atom_id res chain seq x y z
N MET A 1 12.72 14.84 -9.90
CA MET A 1 11.27 14.56 -9.87
C MET A 1 11.05 13.26 -9.09
N LYS A 2 10.30 13.28 -8.00
CA LYS A 2 9.94 12.05 -7.27
C LYS A 2 8.84 11.33 -8.06
N LYS A 3 9.05 10.06 -8.41
CA LYS A 3 8.02 9.21 -9.05
C LYS A 3 7.20 8.53 -7.95
N ILE A 4 5.88 8.58 -8.07
CA ILE A 4 4.95 7.91 -7.15
C ILE A 4 4.18 6.86 -7.95
N SER A 5 4.22 5.62 -7.48
CA SER A 5 3.44 4.52 -8.06
C SER A 5 2.07 4.47 -7.40
N HIS A 6 1.01 4.55 -8.21
CA HIS A 6 -0.37 4.66 -7.74
C HIS A 6 -0.98 3.29 -7.42
N ARG A 7 -1.81 3.22 -6.36
CA ARG A 7 -2.60 2.04 -5.94
C ARG A 7 -1.81 0.75 -5.75
N ILE A 8 -0.75 0.83 -4.94
CA ILE A 8 0.13 -0.30 -4.60
C ILE A 8 -0.41 -1.00 -3.35
N ASN A 9 -1.56 -1.64 -3.47
CA ASN A 9 -2.32 -2.20 -2.33
C ASN A 9 -1.90 -3.63 -1.93
N THR A 10 -0.78 -4.13 -2.45
CA THR A 10 -0.25 -5.45 -2.11
C THR A 10 1.26 -5.42 -1.94
N ILE A 11 1.80 -6.26 -1.05
CA ILE A 11 3.24 -6.48 -0.88
C ILE A 11 3.87 -6.97 -2.20
N LYS A 12 3.12 -7.74 -3.00
CA LYS A 12 3.56 -8.20 -4.32
C LYS A 12 3.81 -7.02 -5.27
N GLN A 13 2.90 -6.06 -5.33
CA GLN A 13 3.09 -4.84 -6.13
C GLN A 13 4.24 -3.98 -5.54
N LEU A 14 4.30 -3.84 -4.21
CA LEU A 14 5.36 -3.08 -3.53
C LEU A 14 6.76 -3.57 -3.89
N LYS A 15 6.95 -4.90 -3.96
CA LYS A 15 8.23 -5.53 -4.36
C LYS A 15 8.64 -5.25 -5.81
N GLN A 16 7.70 -4.85 -6.67
CA GLN A 16 7.98 -4.48 -8.06
C GLN A 16 8.33 -2.99 -8.20
N VAL A 17 7.99 -2.16 -7.21
CA VAL A 17 8.32 -0.74 -7.23
C VAL A 17 9.78 -0.55 -6.82
N PRO A 18 10.59 0.20 -7.59
CA PRO A 18 11.94 0.58 -7.15
C PRO A 18 11.90 1.33 -5.82
N VAL A 19 12.78 0.97 -4.88
CA VAL A 19 12.85 1.59 -3.53
C VAL A 19 13.11 3.10 -3.54
N THR A 20 13.65 3.63 -4.64
CA THR A 20 13.85 5.06 -4.84
C THR A 20 12.54 5.81 -5.16
N ASN A 21 11.52 5.13 -5.65
CA ASN A 21 10.20 5.69 -5.91
C ASN A 21 9.34 5.68 -4.64
N GLY A 22 8.29 6.50 -4.61
CA GLY A 22 7.25 6.43 -3.60
C GLY A 22 6.05 5.60 -4.06
N VAL A 23 5.12 5.35 -3.16
CA VAL A 23 3.86 4.65 -3.47
C VAL A 23 2.67 5.37 -2.85
N GLU A 24 1.52 5.22 -3.50
CA GLU A 24 0.20 5.55 -2.96
C GLU A 24 -0.55 4.23 -2.68
N ILE A 25 -1.19 4.15 -1.52
CA ILE A 25 -2.05 3.03 -1.11
C ILE A 25 -3.44 3.53 -0.72
N ASP A 26 -4.45 2.68 -0.91
CA ASP A 26 -5.81 2.90 -0.44
C ASP A 26 -6.03 2.10 0.85
N VAL A 27 -6.37 2.77 1.95
CA VAL A 27 -6.58 2.15 3.27
C VAL A 27 -8.07 2.17 3.63
N ARG A 28 -8.56 1.04 4.17
CA ARG A 28 -9.93 0.90 4.67
C ARG A 28 -9.94 0.19 6.01
N ASP A 29 -10.96 0.44 6.81
CA ASP A 29 -11.28 -0.35 7.98
C ASP A 29 -12.09 -1.60 7.59
N TYR A 30 -11.75 -2.74 8.19
CA TYR A 30 -12.48 -3.99 8.06
C TYR A 30 -12.33 -4.83 9.32
N ASN A 31 -13.43 -5.21 9.97
CA ASN A 31 -13.42 -6.04 11.18
C ASN A 31 -12.46 -5.57 12.29
N SER A 32 -12.38 -4.25 12.52
CA SER A 32 -11.46 -3.61 13.49
C SER A 32 -9.97 -3.66 13.10
N GLU A 33 -9.66 -4.02 11.85
CA GLU A 33 -8.32 -3.96 11.28
C GLU A 33 -8.25 -2.93 10.15
N LEU A 34 -7.03 -2.48 9.82
CA LEU A 34 -6.77 -1.65 8.65
C LEU A 34 -6.24 -2.53 7.52
N ILE A 35 -6.94 -2.52 6.39
CA ILE A 35 -6.61 -3.30 5.19
C ILE A 35 -6.34 -2.39 4.00
N LEU A 36 -5.56 -2.89 3.04
CA LEU A 36 -5.27 -2.24 1.78
C LEU A 36 -6.26 -2.70 0.72
N SER A 37 -7.27 -1.89 0.43
CA SER A 37 -8.31 -2.26 -0.53
C SER A 37 -8.88 -1.04 -1.24
N HIS A 38 -8.92 -1.11 -2.57
CA HIS A 38 -9.70 -0.15 -3.35
C HIS A 38 -11.19 -0.53 -3.38
N ASP A 39 -11.51 -1.82 -3.52
CA ASP A 39 -12.89 -2.31 -3.65
C ASP A 39 -13.56 -2.57 -2.29
N PRO A 40 -14.86 -2.24 -2.12
CA PRO A 40 -15.57 -2.38 -0.84
C PRO A 40 -15.86 -3.83 -0.41
N PHE A 41 -15.70 -4.81 -1.30
CA PHE A 41 -15.97 -6.22 -1.04
C PHE A 41 -14.71 -7.10 -0.99
N SER A 42 -13.52 -6.48 -0.94
CA SER A 42 -12.25 -7.20 -0.94
C SER A 42 -11.60 -7.22 0.45
N ASN A 43 -11.20 -8.40 0.91
CA ASN A 43 -10.49 -8.61 2.18
C ASN A 43 -8.99 -8.31 2.01
N GLY A 44 -8.65 -7.09 1.57
CA GLY A 44 -7.30 -6.66 1.22
C GLY A 44 -6.20 -7.00 2.24
N GLU A 45 -4.93 -6.84 1.85
CA GLU A 45 -3.80 -7.15 2.74
C GLU A 45 -3.77 -6.24 3.98
N LEU A 46 -3.34 -6.74 5.13
CA LEU A 46 -3.20 -5.92 6.35
C LEU A 46 -2.19 -4.79 6.14
N LEU A 47 -2.59 -3.55 6.46
CA LEU A 47 -1.71 -2.38 6.43
C LEU A 47 -0.45 -2.62 7.27
N TYR A 48 -0.60 -3.27 8.43
CA TYR A 48 0.53 -3.59 9.30
C TYR A 48 1.58 -4.48 8.61
N GLU A 49 1.16 -5.53 7.90
CA GLU A 49 2.07 -6.40 7.16
C GLU A 49 2.69 -5.70 5.96
N PHE A 50 1.95 -4.81 5.30
CA PHE A 50 2.51 -3.98 4.24
C PHE A 50 3.60 -3.04 4.74
N LEU A 51 3.37 -2.32 5.85
CA LEU A 51 4.33 -1.38 6.42
C LEU A 51 5.62 -2.05 6.88
N LYS A 52 5.57 -3.30 7.36
CA LYS A 52 6.79 -4.09 7.65
C LYS A 52 7.70 -4.28 6.43
N ASN A 53 7.11 -4.32 5.24
CA ASN A 53 7.83 -4.51 3.98
C ASN A 53 8.21 -3.17 3.32
N TYR A 54 7.78 -2.04 3.88
CA TYR A 54 7.95 -0.73 3.27
C TYR A 54 9.38 -0.20 3.42
N ARG A 55 10.07 0.00 2.29
CA ARG A 55 11.44 0.54 2.24
C ARG A 55 11.61 1.59 1.13
N HIS A 56 10.51 2.22 0.76
CA HIS A 56 10.40 3.13 -0.38
C HIS A 56 10.43 4.59 0.07
N SER A 57 10.60 5.53 -0.86
CA SER A 57 10.94 6.91 -0.49
C SER A 57 9.81 7.72 0.12
N THR A 58 8.57 7.59 -0.35
CA THR A 58 7.43 8.41 0.11
C THR A 58 6.16 7.59 0.02
N LEU A 59 5.43 7.50 1.14
CA LEU A 59 4.14 6.81 1.22
C LEU A 59 3.02 7.85 1.24
N ILE A 60 2.06 7.71 0.33
CA ILE A 60 0.80 8.46 0.33
C ILE A 60 -0.31 7.47 0.69
N ILE A 61 -1.21 7.88 1.57
CA ILE A 61 -2.33 7.07 2.02
C ILE A 61 -3.61 7.81 1.63
N ASN A 62 -4.48 7.14 0.88
CA ASN A 62 -5.82 7.59 0.49
C ASN A 62 -6.89 6.83 1.29
#